data_AF-A0A843AVN3-F1
#
_entry.id   AF-A0A843AVN3-F1
#
_cell.length_a   1.000
_cell.length_b   1.000
_cell.length_c   1.000
_cell.angle_alpha   90.00
_cell.angle_beta   90.00
_cell.angle_gamma   90.00
#
_symmetry.space_group_name_H-M   'P 1'
#
loop_
_entity.id
_entity.type
_entity.pdbx_description
1 polymer ?
#
loop_
_entity_poly.entity_id
_entity_poly.type
_entity_poly.pdbx_seq_one_letter_code
_entity_poly.pdbx_strand_id
1 'polypeptide(L)'
;MTRFHSEMQRIREYIHNLDSKVIDTNHGSIEYARTGDGYPILAVHGNAGGFDQGLMMANKTIDAKFQVISVSRFGYLRSSIPKKASVAMQADSYASLLDSLNIGKTAIVGYSAGSTSSIQFTLRHPERVSALILVFPAAPGKGPIMPKAIFNIFRVLVFSSF
;
A
#
# COMPACT_ATOMS: atom_id res chain seq x y z
N MET A 1 -5.03 32.59 -4.17
CA MET A 1 -4.69 31.45 -5.06
C MET A 1 -3.22 31.01 -5.01
N THR A 2 -2.31 31.77 -4.38
CA THR A 2 -0.87 31.48 -4.31
C THR A 2 -0.48 30.32 -3.38
N ARG A 3 -1.13 30.16 -2.21
CA ARG A 3 -0.80 29.11 -1.24
C ARG A 3 -1.06 27.68 -1.74
N PHE A 4 -2.15 27.47 -2.48
CA PHE A 4 -2.46 26.14 -3.03
C PHE A 4 -1.38 25.66 -3.99
N HIS A 5 -0.94 26.53 -4.90
CA HIS A 5 0.08 26.18 -5.89
C HIS A 5 1.44 25.89 -5.23
N SER A 6 1.85 26.68 -4.24
CA SER A 6 3.11 26.45 -3.51
C SER A 6 3.09 25.14 -2.72
N GLU A 7 1.97 24.82 -2.05
CA GLU A 7 1.81 23.55 -1.34
C GLU A 7 1.82 22.36 -2.32
N MET A 8 1.10 22.45 -3.44
CA MET A 8 1.08 21.40 -4.45
C MET A 8 2.45 21.19 -5.11
N GLN A 9 3.24 22.25 -5.29
CA GLN A 9 4.62 22.13 -5.76
C GLN A 9 5.50 21.41 -4.74
N ARG A 10 5.44 21.81 -3.47
CA ARG A 10 6.20 21.17 -2.38
C ARG A 10 5.87 19.68 -2.24
N ILE A 11 4.59 19.31 -2.36
CA ILE A 11 4.17 17.89 -2.31
C ILE A 11 4.70 17.13 -3.53
N ARG A 12 4.67 17.72 -4.73
CA ARG A 12 5.22 17.09 -5.93
C ARG A 12 6.73 16.86 -5.81
N GLU A 13 7.47 17.86 -5.35
CA GLU A 13 8.91 17.75 -5.08
C GLU A 13 9.19 16.67 -4.03
N TYR A 14 8.40 16.62 -2.95
CA TYR A 14 8.50 15.58 -1.93
C TYR A 14 8.31 14.18 -2.53
N ILE A 15 7.22 13.95 -3.27
CA ILE A 15 6.93 12.65 -3.90
C ILE A 15 8.03 12.25 -4.88
N HIS A 16 8.52 13.21 -5.68
CA HIS A 16 9.63 12.97 -6.60
C HIS A 16 10.90 12.52 -5.87
N ASN A 17 11.16 13.09 -4.69
CA ASN A 17 12.32 12.76 -3.87
C ASN A 17 12.19 11.44 -3.08
N LEU A 18 11.05 10.73 -3.15
CA LEU A 18 10.89 9.41 -2.53
C LEU A 18 11.61 8.29 -3.30
N ASP A 19 12.20 8.57 -4.47
CA ASP A 19 12.98 7.64 -5.31
C ASP A 19 12.29 6.27 -5.50
N SER A 20 11.02 6.29 -5.89
CA SER A 20 10.30 5.04 -6.13
C SER A 20 10.84 4.33 -7.38
N LYS A 21 10.93 3.01 -7.27
CA LYS A 21 11.45 2.10 -8.29
C LYS A 21 10.34 1.16 -8.72
N VAL A 22 10.41 0.73 -9.97
CA VAL A 22 9.52 -0.32 -10.50
C VAL A 22 10.35 -1.57 -10.66
N ILE A 23 9.81 -2.70 -10.24
CA ILE A 23 10.42 -4.00 -10.46
C ILE A 23 9.42 -4.93 -11.13
N ASP A 24 9.89 -5.69 -12.10
CA ASP A 24 9.10 -6.73 -12.74
C ASP A 24 9.11 -7.99 -11.88
N THR A 25 7.92 -8.54 -11.65
CA THR A 25 7.73 -9.81 -10.97
C THR A 25 7.02 -10.79 -11.90
N ASN A 26 7.01 -12.08 -11.52
CA ASN A 26 6.22 -13.10 -12.21
C ASN A 26 4.71 -12.81 -12.20
N HIS A 27 4.26 -11.82 -11.41
CA HIS A 27 2.88 -11.39 -11.24
C HIS A 27 2.62 -9.97 -11.76
N GLY A 28 3.52 -9.42 -12.58
CA GLY A 28 3.45 -8.05 -13.09
C GLY A 28 4.40 -7.08 -12.37
N SER A 29 4.51 -5.86 -12.90
CA SER A 29 5.37 -4.82 -12.33
C SER A 29 4.79 -4.24 -11.04
N ILE A 30 5.66 -4.00 -10.06
CA ILE A 30 5.33 -3.38 -8.77
C ILE A 30 6.20 -2.15 -8.59
N GLU A 31 5.55 -1.00 -8.36
CA GLU A 31 6.22 0.19 -7.87
C GLU A 31 6.36 0.15 -6.36
N TYR A 32 7.55 0.46 -5.86
CA TYR A 32 7.83 0.54 -4.44
C TYR A 32 8.86 1.63 -4.13
N ALA A 33 8.91 2.05 -2.88
CA ALA A 33 9.98 2.90 -2.35
C ALA A 33 10.44 2.38 -0.98
N ARG A 34 11.64 2.77 -0.57
CA ARG A 34 12.25 2.32 0.68
C ARG A 34 12.75 3.49 1.52
N THR A 35 12.62 3.38 2.83
CA THR A 35 13.23 4.29 3.79
C THR A 35 13.80 3.50 4.96
N GLY A 36 14.94 3.93 5.50
CA GLY A 36 15.63 3.24 6.61
C GLY A 36 16.31 1.92 6.20
N ASP A 37 17.11 1.38 7.12
CA ASP A 37 18.03 0.26 6.86
C ASP A 37 17.94 -0.88 7.90
N GLY A 38 16.94 -0.84 8.79
CA GLY A 38 16.77 -1.87 9.82
C GLY A 38 15.91 -3.05 9.38
N TYR A 39 15.23 -3.68 10.35
CA TYR A 39 14.36 -4.83 10.06
C TYR A 39 13.21 -4.42 9.13
N PRO A 40 12.92 -5.19 8.06
CA PRO A 40 12.00 -4.77 7.01
C PRO A 40 10.54 -4.84 7.46
N ILE A 41 9.78 -3.83 7.04
CA ILE A 41 8.34 -3.73 7.19
C ILE A 41 7.74 -3.40 5.82
N LEU A 42 6.95 -4.31 5.28
CA LEU A 42 6.18 -4.10 4.07
C LEU A 42 4.92 -3.28 4.37
N ALA A 43 4.83 -2.06 3.82
CA ALA A 43 3.70 -1.17 4.00
C ALA A 43 2.78 -1.21 2.76
N VAL A 44 1.51 -1.56 2.98
CA VAL A 44 0.52 -1.73 1.93
C VAL A 44 -0.58 -0.69 2.07
N HIS A 45 -0.63 0.23 1.09
CA HIS A 45 -1.54 1.37 1.07
C HIS A 45 -3.03 0.99 0.97
N GLY A 46 -3.90 1.94 1.35
CA GLY A 46 -5.35 1.81 1.35
C GLY A 46 -5.98 2.11 -0.01
N ASN A 47 -7.13 2.79 -0.02
CA ASN A 47 -7.68 3.35 -1.25
C ASN A 47 -7.11 4.76 -1.45
N ALA A 48 -6.86 5.12 -2.72
CA ALA A 48 -6.13 6.31 -3.16
C ALA A 48 -4.62 6.31 -2.81
N GLY A 49 -3.82 6.94 -3.68
CA GLY A 49 -2.36 6.98 -3.57
C GLY A 49 -1.68 5.71 -4.09
N GLY A 50 -0.53 5.39 -3.50
CA GLY A 50 0.29 4.22 -3.80
C GLY A 50 1.36 4.02 -2.73
N PHE A 51 2.58 3.71 -3.16
CA PHE A 51 3.73 3.64 -2.26
C PHE A 51 3.90 4.93 -1.41
N ASP A 52 3.54 6.09 -1.95
CA ASP A 52 3.64 7.41 -1.31
C ASP A 52 2.72 7.53 -0.10
N GLN A 53 1.46 7.09 -0.21
CA GLN A 53 0.53 7.02 0.92
C GLN A 53 1.04 6.04 1.98
N GLY A 54 1.54 4.88 1.56
CA GLY A 54 2.09 3.89 2.48
C GLY A 54 3.28 4.44 3.27
N LEU A 55 4.22 5.15 2.62
CA LEU A 55 5.35 5.81 3.28
C LEU A 55 4.87 6.93 4.21
N MET A 56 3.94 7.78 3.76
CA MET A 56 3.40 8.85 4.59
C MET A 56 2.79 8.32 5.89
N MET A 57 2.05 7.20 5.82
CA MET A 57 1.43 6.58 6.99
C MET A 57 2.45 5.86 7.87
N ALA A 58 3.39 5.13 7.26
CA ALA A 58 4.47 4.47 7.95
C ALA A 58 5.36 5.45 8.71
N ASN A 59 5.79 6.55 8.09
CA ASN A 59 6.63 7.58 8.71
C ASN A 59 6.00 8.23 9.96
N LYS A 60 4.68 8.15 10.12
CA LYS A 60 3.97 8.65 11.30
C LYS A 60 3.81 7.62 12.41
N THR A 61 3.98 6.33 12.11
CA THR A 61 3.55 5.23 12.98
C THR A 61 4.63 4.17 13.23
N ILE A 62 5.66 4.12 12.40
CA ILE A 62 6.78 3.17 12.46
C ILE A 62 8.04 3.93 12.88
N ASP A 63 8.73 3.37 13.87
CA ASP A 63 10.01 3.86 14.38
C ASP A 63 11.08 3.86 13.26
N ALA A 64 11.84 4.95 13.15
CA ALA A 64 12.85 5.15 12.11
C ALA A 64 13.98 4.10 12.11
N LYS A 65 14.11 3.28 13.16
CA LYS A 65 15.03 2.15 13.20
C LYS A 65 14.64 0.98 12.29
N PHE A 66 13.41 0.95 11.78
CA PHE A 66 12.95 -0.09 10.84
C PHE A 66 13.18 0.36 9.39
N GLN A 67 13.35 -0.61 8.50
CA GLN A 67 13.29 -0.35 7.07
C GLN A 67 11.84 -0.46 6.60
N VAL A 68 11.26 0.61 6.08
CA VAL A 68 9.94 0.57 5.47
C VAL A 68 10.08 0.33 3.98
N ILE A 69 9.35 -0.64 3.46
CA ILE A 69 9.22 -0.95 2.04
C ILE A 69 7.76 -0.73 1.69
N SER A 70 7.46 0.40 1.05
CA SER A 70 6.09 0.74 0.70
C SER A 70 5.81 0.38 -0.74
N VAL A 71 4.69 -0.30 -1.00
CA VAL A 71 4.33 -0.79 -2.33
C VAL A 71 3.07 -0.14 -2.85
N SER A 72 3.02 0.10 -4.16
CA SER A 72 1.79 0.35 -4.89
C SER A 72 1.10 -0.98 -5.21
N ARG A 73 -0.16 -1.13 -4.79
CA ARG A 73 -1.02 -2.28 -5.15
C ARG A 73 -1.28 -2.34 -6.66
N PHE A 74 -1.75 -3.48 -7.17
CA PHE A 74 -2.09 -3.64 -8.59
C PHE A 74 -3.03 -2.55 -9.09
N GLY A 75 -2.70 -1.99 -10.25
CA GLY A 75 -3.45 -0.91 -10.89
C GLY A 75 -3.31 0.47 -10.25
N TYR A 76 -2.44 0.63 -9.25
CA TYR A 76 -2.12 1.93 -8.66
C TYR A 76 -0.76 2.44 -9.15
N LEU A 77 -0.72 3.74 -9.43
CA LEU A 77 0.47 4.47 -9.88
C LEU A 77 1.20 3.71 -11.01
N ARG A 78 2.48 3.36 -10.84
CA ARG A 78 3.26 2.65 -11.87
C ARG A 78 3.23 1.12 -11.75
N SER A 79 2.35 0.56 -10.91
CA SER A 79 2.16 -0.89 -10.80
C SER A 79 1.16 -1.39 -11.82
N SER A 80 1.53 -2.45 -12.53
CA SER A 80 0.64 -3.11 -13.49
C SER A 80 -0.60 -3.73 -12.82
N ILE A 81 -1.61 -4.06 -13.63
CA ILE A 81 -2.74 -4.89 -13.22
C ILE A 81 -2.83 -6.13 -14.13
N PRO A 82 -2.53 -7.34 -13.61
CA PRO A 82 -2.64 -8.56 -14.40
C PRO A 82 -4.07 -8.86 -14.86
N LYS A 83 -4.23 -9.51 -16.02
CA LYS A 83 -5.57 -9.85 -16.58
C LYS A 83 -6.48 -10.64 -15.64
N LYS A 84 -5.90 -11.50 -14.79
CA LYS A 84 -6.64 -12.31 -13.80
C LYS A 84 -6.41 -11.83 -12.36
N ALA A 85 -6.08 -10.55 -12.17
CA ALA A 85 -5.70 -9.98 -10.88
C ALA A 85 -6.66 -10.41 -9.76
N SER A 86 -6.10 -10.89 -8.66
CA SER A 86 -6.83 -11.29 -7.46
C SER A 86 -6.05 -10.86 -6.23
N VAL A 87 -6.73 -10.78 -5.08
CA VAL A 87 -6.08 -10.46 -3.80
C VAL A 87 -4.98 -11.46 -3.46
N ALA A 88 -5.19 -12.75 -3.78
CA ALA A 88 -4.20 -13.80 -3.62
C ALA A 88 -2.99 -13.61 -4.55
N MET A 89 -3.22 -13.24 -5.82
CA MET A 89 -2.10 -12.97 -6.75
C MET A 89 -1.32 -11.72 -6.35
N GLN A 90 -1.99 -10.70 -5.82
CA GLN A 90 -1.32 -9.52 -5.27
C GLN A 90 -0.49 -9.86 -4.02
N ALA A 91 -0.95 -10.81 -3.21
CA ALA A 91 -0.14 -11.35 -2.12
C ALA A 91 1.10 -12.09 -2.64
N ASP A 92 0.97 -12.91 -3.68
CA ASP A 92 2.10 -13.62 -4.28
C ASP A 92 3.10 -12.66 -4.94
N SER A 93 2.62 -11.54 -5.47
CA SER A 93 3.49 -10.50 -6.03
C SER A 93 4.34 -9.82 -4.95
N TYR A 94 3.85 -9.71 -3.71
CA TYR A 94 4.65 -9.25 -2.57
C TYR A 94 5.78 -10.23 -2.24
N ALA A 95 5.53 -11.55 -2.27
CA ALA A 95 6.59 -12.54 -2.09
C ALA A 95 7.67 -12.39 -3.18
N SER A 96 7.26 -12.25 -4.44
CA SER A 96 8.19 -12.03 -5.57
C SER A 96 8.98 -10.72 -5.43
N LEU A 97 8.38 -9.65 -4.93
CA LEU A 97 9.09 -8.41 -4.62
C LEU A 97 10.17 -8.66 -3.57
N LEU A 98 9.83 -9.32 -2.46
CA LEU A 98 10.78 -9.60 -1.38
C LEU A 98 11.93 -10.49 -1.84
N ASP A 99 11.67 -11.47 -2.71
CA ASP A 99 12.70 -12.31 -3.33
C ASP A 99 13.69 -11.46 -4.14
N SER A 100 13.17 -10.58 -5.00
CA SER A 100 14.01 -9.67 -5.78
C SER A 100 14.79 -8.65 -4.94
N LEU A 101 14.32 -8.35 -3.72
CA LEU A 101 15.01 -7.51 -2.75
C LEU A 101 15.94 -8.28 -1.81
N ASN A 102 16.03 -9.61 -1.95
CA ASN A 102 16.76 -10.52 -1.06
C ASN A 102 16.30 -10.45 0.41
N ILE A 103 14.99 -10.31 0.63
CA ILE A 103 14.38 -10.22 1.95
C ILE A 103 13.67 -11.53 2.30
N GLY A 104 14.26 -12.28 3.23
CA GLY A 104 13.72 -13.57 3.65
C GLY A 104 12.45 -13.45 4.51
N LYS A 105 12.36 -12.44 5.38
CA LYS A 105 11.23 -12.27 6.30
C LYS A 105 10.96 -10.79 6.57
N THR A 106 9.69 -10.43 6.73
CA THR A 106 9.25 -9.05 6.94
C THR A 106 8.06 -8.99 7.91
N ALA A 107 7.86 -7.87 8.60
CA ALA A 107 6.54 -7.55 9.13
C ALA A 107 5.70 -6.92 8.02
N ILE A 108 4.38 -7.04 8.07
CA ILE A 108 3.50 -6.41 7.09
C ILE A 108 2.46 -5.53 7.78
N VAL A 109 2.32 -4.29 7.31
CA VAL A 109 1.28 -3.37 7.75
C VAL A 109 0.32 -3.07 6.59
N GLY A 110 -0.96 -3.41 6.79
CA GLY A 110 -2.03 -3.15 5.84
C GLY A 110 -2.92 -2.00 6.30
N TYR A 111 -3.05 -0.96 5.48
CA TYR A 111 -3.93 0.17 5.73
C TYR A 111 -5.23 0.01 4.96
N SER A 112 -6.40 0.08 5.62
CA SER A 112 -7.72 0.05 4.95
C SER A 112 -7.85 -1.09 3.92
N ALA A 113 -8.03 -0.78 2.63
CA ALA A 113 -8.11 -1.74 1.53
C ALA A 113 -6.84 -2.60 1.36
N GLY A 114 -5.66 -2.12 1.75
CA GLY A 114 -4.41 -2.87 1.74
C GLY A 114 -4.39 -4.05 2.70
N SER A 115 -5.32 -4.08 3.67
CA SER A 115 -5.49 -5.20 4.61
C SER A 115 -5.84 -6.49 3.89
N THR A 116 -6.61 -6.44 2.81
CA THR A 116 -7.08 -7.63 2.10
C THR A 116 -5.92 -8.47 1.54
N SER A 117 -4.99 -7.85 0.82
CA SER A 117 -3.79 -8.52 0.30
C SER A 117 -2.76 -8.79 1.39
N SER A 118 -2.71 -7.99 2.46
CA SER A 118 -1.81 -8.25 3.59
C SER A 118 -2.19 -9.51 4.38
N ILE A 119 -3.50 -9.71 4.60
CA ILE A 119 -4.03 -10.94 5.20
C ILE A 119 -3.72 -12.14 4.30
N GLN A 120 -4.00 -12.03 2.98
CA GLN A 120 -3.69 -13.10 2.04
C GLN A 120 -2.19 -13.43 1.98
N PHE A 121 -1.31 -12.43 2.03
CA PHE A 121 0.14 -12.65 2.07
C PHE A 121 0.55 -13.43 3.32
N THR A 122 0.02 -13.05 4.47
CA THR A 122 0.28 -13.74 5.75
C THR A 122 -0.21 -15.19 5.73
N LEU A 123 -1.36 -15.47 5.12
CA LEU A 123 -1.92 -16.82 5.04
C LEU A 123 -1.18 -17.71 4.04
N ARG A 124 -0.71 -17.14 2.93
CA ARG A 124 -0.09 -17.88 1.82
C ARG A 124 1.42 -18.07 1.99
N HIS A 125 2.07 -17.14 2.66
CA HIS A 125 3.53 -17.10 2.88
C HIS A 125 3.85 -16.92 4.38
N PRO A 126 3.31 -17.76 5.30
CA PRO A 126 3.44 -17.55 6.75
C PRO A 126 4.90 -17.55 7.23
N GLU A 127 5.79 -18.27 6.56
CA GLU A 127 7.23 -18.29 6.84
C GLU A 127 7.92 -16.94 6.57
N ARG A 128 7.34 -16.13 5.66
CA ARG A 128 7.85 -14.82 5.27
C ARG A 128 7.35 -13.68 6.16
N VAL A 129 6.38 -13.94 7.04
CA VAL A 129 5.74 -12.91 7.88
C VAL A 129 6.12 -13.07 9.35
N SER A 130 6.75 -12.05 9.93
CA SER A 130 7.03 -12.00 11.37
C SER A 130 5.88 -11.42 12.19
N ALA A 131 5.09 -10.53 11.60
CA ALA A 131 3.91 -9.92 12.21
C ALA A 131 2.96 -9.38 11.14
N LEU A 132 1.66 -9.47 11.38
CA LEU A 132 0.61 -8.82 10.59
C LEU A 132 -0.01 -7.69 11.43
N ILE A 133 0.07 -6.46 10.92
CA ILE A 133 -0.49 -5.26 11.54
C ILE A 133 -1.60 -4.72 10.62
N LEU A 134 -2.80 -4.55 11.16
CA LEU A 134 -3.95 -4.07 10.41
C LEU A 134 -4.44 -2.75 10.99
N VAL A 135 -4.46 -1.71 10.17
CA VAL A 135 -4.88 -0.37 10.58
C VAL A 135 -6.18 -0.02 9.84
N PHE A 136 -7.26 0.20 10.59
CA PHE A 136 -8.62 0.45 10.09
C PHE A 136 -9.02 -0.46 8.91
N PRO A 137 -8.94 -1.79 9.07
CA PRO A 137 -8.93 -2.72 7.94
C PRO A 137 -10.27 -2.88 7.23
N ALA A 138 -10.22 -3.01 5.90
CA ALA A 138 -11.33 -3.52 5.10
C ALA A 138 -11.33 -5.07 5.11
N ALA A 139 -11.30 -5.66 6.30
CA ALA A 139 -11.19 -7.12 6.47
C ALA A 139 -12.55 -7.82 6.20
N PRO A 140 -12.54 -9.02 5.60
CA PRO A 140 -13.76 -9.80 5.42
C PRO A 140 -14.33 -10.23 6.79
N GLY A 141 -15.59 -9.89 7.06
CA GLY A 141 -16.33 -10.27 8.27
C GLY A 141 -17.64 -11.01 7.93
N LYS A 142 -18.18 -11.78 8.87
CA LYS A 142 -19.43 -12.55 8.71
C LYS A 142 -20.70 -11.80 9.16
N GLY A 143 -20.61 -10.50 9.51
CA GLY A 143 -21.68 -9.71 10.14
C GLY A 143 -22.13 -8.49 9.32
N PRO A 144 -23.23 -7.81 9.72
CA PRO A 144 -23.72 -6.62 9.04
C PRO A 144 -22.73 -5.44 9.18
N ILE A 145 -22.52 -4.74 8.06
CA ILE A 145 -21.60 -3.61 7.93
C ILE A 145 -22.21 -2.36 8.60
N MET A 146 -21.34 -1.56 9.24
CA MET A 146 -21.57 -0.25 9.86
C MET A 146 -22.64 0.64 9.14
N PRO A 147 -23.61 1.27 9.85
CA PRO A 147 -24.64 2.11 9.23
C PRO A 147 -24.09 3.34 8.48
N LYS A 148 -24.78 3.68 7.39
CA LYS A 148 -24.45 4.55 6.22
C LYS A 148 -23.82 5.95 6.39
N ALA A 149 -23.66 6.52 7.58
CA ALA A 149 -23.41 7.98 7.68
C ALA A 149 -22.13 8.46 6.95
N ILE A 150 -21.14 7.59 6.73
CA ILE A 150 -19.88 7.95 6.06
C ILE A 150 -19.92 7.75 4.53
N PHE A 151 -20.75 6.85 4.00
CA PHE A 151 -20.77 6.55 2.55
C PHE A 151 -21.57 7.54 1.70
N ASN A 152 -22.46 8.35 2.30
CA ASN A 152 -23.22 9.35 1.55
C ASN A 152 -22.38 10.54 1.07
N ILE A 153 -21.19 10.77 1.62
CA ILE A 153 -20.29 11.86 1.19
C ILE A 153 -19.68 11.55 -0.19
N PHE A 154 -19.33 10.29 -0.48
CA PHE A 154 -18.76 9.89 -1.77
C PHE A 154 -19.79 9.90 -2.92
N ARG A 155 -21.09 9.80 -2.62
CA ARG A 155 -22.15 9.81 -3.65
C ARG A 155 -22.51 11.22 -4.12
N VAL A 156 -22.27 12.26 -3.32
CA VAL A 156 -22.57 13.66 -3.68
C VAL A 156 -21.52 14.28 -4.62
N LEU A 157 -20.29 13.73 -4.65
CA LEU A 157 -19.16 14.31 -5.39
C LEU A 157 -18.99 13.81 -6.84
N VAL A 158 -19.70 12.75 -7.27
CA VAL A 158 -19.52 12.17 -8.63
C VAL A 158 -20.67 12.54 -9.60
N PHE A 159 -21.81 13.05 -9.11
CA PHE A 159 -22.97 13.39 -9.98
C PHE A 159 -23.29 14.89 -10.07
N SER A 160 -22.38 15.76 -9.65
CA SER A 160 -22.61 17.22 -9.67
C SER A 160 -21.59 17.92 -10.55
N SER A 161 -21.47 17.52 -11.82
CA SER A 161 -20.85 18.31 -12.91
C SER A 161 -21.22 17.72 -14.28
N PHE A 162 -22.45 17.98 -14.70
CA PHE A 162 -22.79 18.34 -16.08
C PHE A 162 -23.42 19.74 -16.03
#